data_AF-A0A4S2JJA5-F1
#
_entry.id   AF-A0A4S2JJA5-F1
#
_cell.length_a   1.000
_cell.length_b   1.000
_cell.length_c   1.000
_cell.angle_alpha   90.00
_cell.angle_beta   90.00
_cell.angle_gamma   90.00
#
_symmetry.space_group_name_H-M   'P 1'
#
loop_
_entity.id
_entity.type
_entity.pdbx_description
1 polymer ?
#
loop_
_entity_poly.entity_id
_entity_poly.type
_entity_poly.pdbx_seq_one_letter_code
_entity_poly.pdbx_strand_id
1 'polypeptide(L)'
;MEYETNIPILVFSDVKSFVPCFIQIILNVDADSENLYSQVVEAAHQYLKDENRLANMRQYIEALKDAEFVFNEEITKTIQDDFVKMRSANKNIDADNLHALMVFARLMSLSYGQTTLDIECWKKTVQLEMERMSRLPQRGR
;
A
#
# COMPACT_ATOMS: atom_id res chain seq x y z
N MET A 1 9.73 -5.62 31.56
CA MET A 1 8.51 -6.20 30.96
C MET A 1 8.48 -5.73 29.53
N GLU A 2 8.61 -6.66 28.58
CA GLU A 2 8.35 -6.38 27.16
C GLU A 2 6.85 -6.61 26.92
N TYR A 3 6.20 -5.66 26.24
CA TYR A 3 4.80 -5.76 25.88
C TYR A 3 4.71 -5.90 24.36
N GLU A 4 4.08 -6.97 23.89
CA GLU A 4 3.75 -7.10 22.47
C GLU A 4 2.74 -6.02 22.09
N THR A 5 3.20 -5.02 21.33
CA THR A 5 2.35 -3.92 20.89
C THR A 5 2.44 -3.79 19.38
N ASN A 6 1.29 -3.85 18.70
CA ASN A 6 1.19 -3.62 17.26
C ASN A 6 0.97 -2.11 17.00
N ILE A 7 2.06 -1.34 17.03
CA ILE A 7 2.02 0.12 16.77
C ILE A 7 2.33 0.38 15.30
N PRO A 8 1.38 0.88 14.49
CA PRO A 8 1.68 1.33 13.14
C PRO A 8 2.52 2.60 13.19
N ILE A 9 3.69 2.60 12.55
CA ILE A 9 4.60 3.75 12.50
C ILE A 9 4.69 4.25 11.05
N LEU A 10 4.38 5.54 10.85
CA LEU A 10 4.57 6.24 9.59
C LEU A 10 5.65 7.31 9.80
N VAL A 11 6.72 7.25 9.00
CA VAL A 11 7.83 8.19 9.05
C VAL A 11 7.80 9.07 7.81
N PHE A 12 7.72 10.39 8.00
CA PHE A 12 7.90 11.38 6.95
C PHE A 12 9.36 11.84 6.97
N SER A 13 10.01 11.86 5.81
CA SER A 13 11.38 12.33 5.68
C SER A 13 11.66 12.82 4.27
N ASP A 14 12.34 13.97 4.18
CA ASP A 14 12.83 14.53 2.92
C ASP A 14 14.16 13.90 2.50
N VAL A 15 14.75 13.07 3.38
CA VAL A 15 16.02 12.38 3.17
C VAL A 15 15.88 10.89 3.52
N LYS A 16 16.95 10.12 3.31
CA LYS A 16 16.96 8.72 3.71
C LYS A 16 16.81 8.63 5.24
N SER A 17 15.78 7.92 5.71
CA SER A 17 15.55 7.68 7.13
C SER A 17 16.77 6.99 7.78
N PHE A 18 17.13 7.47 8.97
CA PHE A 18 18.13 6.82 9.83
C PHE A 18 17.58 5.55 10.50
N VAL A 19 16.26 5.48 10.67
CA VAL A 19 15.59 4.29 11.21
C VAL A 19 15.30 3.32 10.06
N PRO A 20 15.53 2.00 10.23
CA PRO A 20 15.17 1.01 9.23
C PRO A 20 13.68 1.09 8.88
N CYS A 21 13.38 1.37 7.61
CA CYS A 21 12.02 1.35 7.07
C CYS A 21 11.86 0.12 6.18
N PHE A 22 10.95 -0.79 6.55
CA PHE A 22 10.69 -2.01 5.78
C PHE A 22 10.07 -1.71 4.41
N ILE A 23 9.17 -0.72 4.34
CA ILE A 23 8.55 -0.23 3.11
C ILE A 23 8.84 1.26 2.97
N GLN A 24 9.50 1.63 1.88
CA GLN A 24 9.75 3.03 1.52
C GLN A 24 8.83 3.43 0.36
N ILE A 25 8.12 4.54 0.52
CA ILE A 25 7.26 5.11 -0.52
C ILE A 25 7.85 6.47 -0.89
N ILE A 26 8.56 6.52 -2.03
CA ILE A 26 9.02 7.79 -2.59
C ILE A 26 7.84 8.42 -3.32
N LEU A 27 7.54 9.68 -3.00
CA LEU A 27 6.44 10.42 -3.61
C LEU A 27 6.76 10.73 -5.08
N ASN A 28 5.75 10.64 -5.92
CA ASN A 28 5.81 11.18 -7.28
C ASN A 28 5.33 12.63 -7.22
N VAL A 29 6.25 13.59 -7.23
CA VAL A 29 5.90 15.01 -7.17
C VAL A 29 5.38 15.44 -8.53
N ASP A 30 4.10 15.81 -8.56
CA ASP A 30 3.47 16.41 -9.72
C ASP A 30 3.62 17.93 -9.65
N ALA A 31 4.26 18.52 -10.67
CA ALA A 31 4.51 19.96 -10.74
C ALA A 31 3.21 20.76 -10.83
N ASP A 32 2.14 20.18 -11.39
CA ASP A 32 0.84 20.83 -11.49
C ASP A 32 0.14 20.93 -10.13
N SER A 33 0.50 20.04 -9.20
CA SER A 33 -0.08 19.97 -7.86
C SER A 33 0.54 20.99 -6.87
N GLU A 34 1.72 21.54 -7.15
CA GLU A 34 2.43 22.47 -6.25
C GLU A 34 1.60 23.75 -6.01
N ASN A 35 0.94 24.25 -7.06
CA ASN A 35 0.12 25.46 -6.98
C ASN A 35 -1.29 25.23 -6.41
N LEU A 36 -1.68 23.96 -6.20
CA LEU A 36 -3.04 23.58 -5.79
C LEU A 36 -3.17 23.33 -4.29
N TYR A 37 -2.09 23.42 -3.52
CA TYR A 37 -2.07 23.03 -2.10
C TYR A 37 -3.18 23.70 -1.27
N SER A 38 -3.36 25.01 -1.43
CA SER A 38 -4.39 25.76 -0.69
C SER A 38 -5.81 25.30 -1.02
N GLN A 39 -6.09 25.01 -2.29
CA GLN A 39 -7.42 24.55 -2.71
C GLN A 39 -7.67 23.11 -2.29
N VAL A 40 -6.66 22.24 -2.32
CA VAL A 40 -6.74 20.86 -1.85
C VAL A 40 -7.02 20.83 -0.35
N VAL A 41 -6.32 21.65 0.45
CA VAL A 41 -6.55 21.74 1.90
C VAL A 41 -7.96 22.26 2.21
N GLU A 42 -8.42 23.30 1.51
CA GLU A 42 -9.77 23.81 1.69
C GLU A 42 -10.83 22.76 1.32
N ALA A 43 -10.67 22.09 0.17
CA ALA A 43 -11.56 21.01 -0.25
C ALA A 43 -11.58 19.86 0.75
N ALA A 44 -10.42 19.47 1.30
CA ALA A 44 -10.32 18.45 2.33
C ALA A 44 -11.05 18.88 3.61
N HIS A 45 -10.86 20.11 4.08
CA HIS A 45 -11.60 20.63 5.22
C HIS A 45 -13.11 20.61 4.98
N GLN A 46 -13.57 21.09 3.82
CA GLN A 46 -14.99 21.11 3.46
C GLN A 46 -15.59 19.69 3.41
N TYR A 47 -14.87 18.73 2.81
CA TYR A 47 -15.29 17.34 2.76
C TYR A 47 -15.38 16.69 4.16
N LEU A 48 -14.49 17.09 5.07
CA LEU A 48 -14.41 16.60 6.45
C LEU A 48 -15.27 17.40 7.44
N LYS A 49 -16.03 18.42 7.00
CA LYS A 49 -16.89 19.24 7.88
C LYS A 49 -18.02 18.46 8.56
N ASP A 50 -18.48 17.38 7.94
CA ASP A 50 -19.48 16.49 8.51
C ASP A 50 -18.90 15.83 9.78
N GLU A 51 -19.50 16.14 10.94
CA GLU A 51 -19.01 15.75 12.27
C GLU A 51 -18.72 14.26 12.39
N ASN A 52 -19.47 13.41 11.69
CA ASN A 52 -19.33 11.97 11.76
C ASN A 52 -18.40 11.40 10.68
N ARG A 53 -17.99 12.19 9.67
CA ARG A 53 -17.24 11.69 8.51
C ARG A 53 -15.94 11.01 8.92
N LEU A 54 -15.14 11.69 9.75
CA LEU A 54 -13.88 11.15 10.25
C LEU A 54 -14.09 9.95 11.17
N ALA A 55 -15.15 9.96 11.99
CA ALA A 55 -15.49 8.83 12.85
C ALA A 55 -15.86 7.60 12.01
N ASN A 56 -16.69 7.77 10.98
CA ASN A 56 -17.11 6.71 10.06
C ASN A 56 -15.92 6.11 9.30
N MET A 57 -14.99 6.94 8.82
CA MET A 57 -13.76 6.45 8.16
C MET A 57 -12.90 5.62 9.13
N ARG A 58 -12.70 6.07 10.36
CA ARG A 58 -11.95 5.32 11.37
C ARG A 58 -12.64 4.01 11.74
N GLN A 59 -13.95 4.04 11.93
CA GLN A 59 -14.74 2.83 12.21
C GLN A 59 -14.68 1.84 11.05
N TYR A 60 -14.73 2.31 9.80
CA TYR A 60 -14.60 1.46 8.62
C TYR A 60 -13.24 0.76 8.57
N ILE A 61 -12.15 1.50 8.78
CA ILE A 61 -10.80 0.93 8.82
C ILE A 61 -10.68 -0.07 9.97
N GLU A 62 -11.16 0.27 11.16
CA GLU A 62 -11.08 -0.59 12.34
C GLU A 62 -11.87 -1.89 12.15
N ALA A 63 -13.08 -1.81 11.59
CA ALA A 63 -13.92 -2.98 11.35
C ALA A 63 -13.29 -3.96 10.34
N LEU A 64 -12.50 -3.46 9.38
CA LEU A 64 -11.92 -4.29 8.31
C LEU A 64 -10.49 -4.76 8.60
N LYS A 65 -9.79 -4.09 9.53
CA LYS A 65 -8.42 -4.44 9.92
C LYS A 65 -8.26 -5.93 10.29
N ASP A 66 -9.23 -6.45 11.04
CA ASP A 66 -9.24 -7.81 11.57
C ASP A 66 -10.19 -8.74 10.79
N ALA A 67 -10.71 -8.30 9.64
CA ALA A 67 -11.56 -9.14 8.81
C ALA A 67 -10.78 -10.35 8.27
N GLU A 68 -11.43 -11.52 8.31
CA GLU A 68 -10.92 -12.73 7.70
C GLU A 68 -10.85 -12.52 6.17
N PHE A 69 -9.71 -12.88 5.60
CA PHE A 69 -9.43 -12.70 4.18
C PHE A 69 -8.97 -14.01 3.57
N VAL A 70 -9.55 -14.35 2.42
CA VAL A 70 -9.27 -15.61 1.73
C VAL A 70 -8.73 -15.33 0.34
N PHE A 71 -7.55 -15.87 0.04
CA PHE A 71 -7.06 -15.98 -1.32
C PHE A 71 -7.75 -17.18 -1.98
N ASN A 72 -8.60 -16.92 -2.98
CA ASN A 72 -9.28 -17.98 -3.70
C ASN A 72 -8.30 -18.77 -4.60
N GLU A 73 -8.72 -19.96 -5.02
CA GLU A 73 -7.87 -20.81 -5.88
C GLU A 73 -7.63 -20.19 -7.25
N GLU A 74 -8.61 -19.46 -7.78
CA GLU A 74 -8.54 -18.80 -9.09
C GLU A 74 -7.38 -17.79 -9.16
N ILE A 75 -7.24 -16.92 -8.15
CA ILE A 75 -6.18 -15.90 -8.13
C ILE A 75 -4.81 -16.49 -7.79
N THR A 76 -4.77 -17.61 -7.06
CA THR A 76 -3.52 -18.23 -6.62
C THR A 76 -2.64 -18.61 -7.82
N LYS A 77 -3.25 -19.13 -8.90
CA LYS A 77 -2.53 -19.44 -10.14
C LYS A 77 -1.98 -18.17 -10.82
N THR A 78 -2.78 -17.11 -10.89
CA THR A 78 -2.36 -15.82 -11.47
C THR A 78 -1.17 -15.23 -10.70
N ILE A 79 -1.21 -15.26 -9.38
CA ILE A 79 -0.13 -14.78 -8.52
C ILE A 79 1.17 -15.56 -8.81
N GLN A 80 1.10 -16.88 -8.91
CA GLN A 80 2.26 -17.72 -9.22
C GLN A 80 2.86 -17.39 -10.59
N ASP A 81 2.02 -17.32 -11.63
CA ASP A 81 2.46 -17.00 -13.00
C ASP A 81 3.11 -15.60 -13.06
N ASP A 82 2.52 -14.62 -12.39
CA ASP A 82 3.07 -13.26 -12.36
C ASP A 82 4.34 -13.16 -11.54
N PHE A 83 4.47 -13.89 -10.44
CA PHE A 83 5.71 -13.94 -9.67
C PHE A 83 6.88 -14.50 -10.49
N VAL A 84 6.65 -15.54 -11.28
CA VAL A 84 7.67 -16.09 -12.19
C VAL A 84 8.10 -15.05 -13.22
N LYS A 85 7.15 -14.29 -13.80
CA LYS A 85 7.47 -13.19 -14.73
C LYS A 85 8.25 -12.07 -14.06
N MET A 86 7.83 -11.64 -12.87
CA MET A 86 8.50 -10.59 -12.09
C MET A 86 9.94 -10.97 -11.79
N ARG A 87 10.20 -12.20 -11.33
CA ARG A 87 11.55 -12.70 -11.04
C ARG A 87 12.41 -12.87 -12.29
N SER A 88 11.79 -13.22 -13.43
CA SER A 88 12.48 -13.29 -14.72
C SER A 88 12.93 -11.92 -15.20
N ALA A 89 12.11 -10.88 -14.97
CA ALA A 89 12.44 -9.50 -15.30
C ALA A 89 13.45 -8.88 -14.30
N ASN A 90 13.37 -9.24 -13.03
CA ASN A 90 14.25 -8.74 -11.97
C ASN A 90 14.64 -9.86 -10.99
N LYS A 91 15.89 -10.31 -11.08
CA LYS A 91 16.44 -11.39 -10.24
C LYS A 91 16.54 -11.03 -8.75
N ASN A 92 16.41 -9.76 -8.38
CA ASN A 92 16.43 -9.32 -6.99
C ASN A 92 15.08 -9.50 -6.29
N ILE A 93 14.01 -9.86 -7.02
CA ILE A 93 12.71 -10.17 -6.43
C ILE A 93 12.76 -11.57 -5.81
N ASP A 94 12.48 -11.65 -4.51
CA ASP A 94 12.48 -12.87 -3.71
C ASP A 94 11.11 -13.19 -3.08
N ALA A 95 11.08 -14.19 -2.20
CA ALA A 95 9.87 -14.63 -1.53
C ALA A 95 9.34 -13.56 -0.54
N ASP A 96 10.21 -12.75 0.06
CA ASP A 96 9.81 -11.68 0.98
C ASP A 96 9.12 -10.56 0.21
N ASN A 97 9.61 -10.24 -1.01
CA ASN A 97 8.92 -9.32 -1.90
C ASN A 97 7.53 -9.82 -2.30
N LEU A 98 7.40 -11.11 -2.64
CA LEU A 98 6.10 -11.70 -2.94
C LEU A 98 5.16 -11.63 -1.74
N HIS A 99 5.66 -11.98 -0.55
CA HIS A 99 4.88 -11.92 0.68
C HIS A 99 4.38 -10.49 0.95
N ALA A 100 5.25 -9.49 0.84
CA ALA A 100 4.87 -8.08 0.99
C ALA A 100 3.81 -7.65 -0.03
N LEU A 101 3.94 -8.08 -1.29
CA LEU A 101 2.95 -7.80 -2.34
C LEU A 101 1.61 -8.49 -2.07
N MET A 102 1.60 -9.73 -1.58
CA MET A 102 0.37 -10.42 -1.19
C MET A 102 -0.32 -9.73 0.00
N VAL A 103 0.46 -9.28 1.00
CA VAL A 103 -0.08 -8.47 2.11
C VAL A 103 -0.67 -7.16 1.59
N PHE A 104 0.01 -6.49 0.65
CA PHE A 104 -0.52 -5.27 0.03
C PHE A 104 -1.82 -5.54 -0.73
N ALA A 105 -1.90 -6.61 -1.51
CA ALA A 105 -3.10 -7.00 -2.23
C ALA A 105 -4.28 -7.29 -1.27
N ARG A 106 -4.02 -8.01 -0.17
CA ARG A 106 -5.03 -8.22 0.90
C ARG A 106 -5.53 -6.89 1.45
N LEU A 107 -4.63 -5.98 1.83
CA LEU A 107 -5.00 -4.68 2.40
C LEU A 107 -5.75 -3.80 1.39
N MET A 108 -5.39 -3.87 0.10
CA MET A 108 -6.10 -3.19 -0.98
C MET A 108 -7.52 -3.70 -1.11
N SER A 109 -7.74 -5.02 -1.21
CA SER A 109 -9.10 -5.60 -1.27
C SER A 109 -9.92 -5.25 -0.03
N LEU A 110 -9.34 -5.36 1.17
CA LEU A 110 -10.00 -4.95 2.41
C LEU A 110 -10.38 -3.47 2.37
N SER A 111 -9.55 -2.58 1.82
CA SER A 111 -9.90 -1.14 1.70
C SER A 111 -11.13 -0.88 0.81
N TYR A 112 -11.48 -1.83 -0.07
CA TYR A 112 -12.70 -1.80 -0.89
C TYR A 112 -13.87 -2.57 -0.24
N GLY A 113 -13.69 -3.11 0.97
CA GLY A 113 -14.69 -3.91 1.67
C GLY A 113 -14.81 -5.35 1.14
N GLN A 114 -13.83 -5.81 0.38
CA GLN A 114 -13.79 -7.18 -0.15
C GLN A 114 -12.94 -8.09 0.76
N THR A 115 -13.44 -9.29 1.04
CA THR A 115 -12.74 -10.33 1.84
C THR A 115 -12.06 -11.39 0.98
N THR A 116 -12.06 -11.21 -0.33
CA THR A 116 -11.38 -12.06 -1.31
C THR A 116 -10.65 -11.20 -2.33
N LEU A 117 -9.55 -11.71 -2.89
CA LEU A 117 -8.79 -11.01 -3.93
C LEU A 117 -9.36 -11.34 -5.32
N ASP A 118 -9.78 -10.30 -6.05
CA ASP A 118 -10.10 -10.42 -7.48
C ASP A 118 -8.92 -10.06 -8.39
N ILE A 119 -9.03 -10.40 -9.67
CA ILE A 119 -7.97 -10.21 -10.67
C ILE A 119 -7.69 -8.72 -10.93
N GLU A 120 -8.70 -7.87 -10.86
CA GLU A 120 -8.56 -6.44 -11.14
C GLU A 120 -7.78 -5.76 -10.01
N CYS A 121 -8.15 -6.05 -8.77
CA CYS A 121 -7.49 -5.58 -7.56
C CYS A 121 -6.03 -6.07 -7.50
N TRP A 122 -5.78 -7.34 -7.87
CA TRP A 122 -4.41 -7.85 -8.01
C TRP A 122 -3.59 -7.04 -9.02
N LYS A 123 -4.10 -6.86 -10.24
CA LYS A 123 -3.40 -6.10 -11.30
C LYS A 123 -3.10 -4.67 -10.87
N LYS A 124 -4.08 -4.01 -10.23
CA LYS A 124 -3.91 -2.65 -9.70
C LYS A 124 -2.83 -2.59 -8.61
N THR A 125 -2.82 -3.57 -7.71
CA THR A 125 -1.81 -3.69 -6.65
C THR A 125 -0.41 -3.86 -7.25
N VAL A 126 -0.26 -4.77 -8.23
CA VAL A 126 1.01 -4.98 -8.94
C VAL A 126 1.46 -3.69 -9.62
N GLN A 127 0.57 -2.99 -10.30
CA GLN A 127 0.90 -1.71 -10.95
C GLN A 127 1.43 -0.68 -9.94
N LEU A 128 0.71 -0.47 -8.83
CA LEU A 128 1.12 0.48 -7.78
C LEU A 128 2.49 0.11 -7.20
N GLU A 129 2.76 -1.18 -7.01
CA GLU A 129 4.05 -1.66 -6.53
C GLU A 129 5.16 -1.43 -7.56
N MET A 130 4.92 -1.69 -8.84
CA MET A 130 5.88 -1.40 -9.91
C MET A 130 6.21 0.09 -10.01
N GLU A 131 5.19 0.95 -9.90
CA GLU A 131 5.37 2.41 -9.85
C GLU A 131 6.16 2.83 -8.60
N ARG A 132 5.90 2.24 -7.44
CA ARG A 132 6.69 2.51 -6.22
C ARG A 132 8.15 2.09 -6.40
N MET A 133 8.38 0.88 -6.91
CA MET A 133 9.72 0.33 -7.13
C MET A 133 10.52 1.14 -8.16
N SER A 134 9.87 1.66 -9.20
CA SER A 134 10.56 2.47 -10.23
C SER A 134 11.11 3.79 -9.68
N ARG A 135 10.53 4.30 -8.59
CA ARG A 135 10.99 5.51 -7.88
C ARG A 135 12.07 5.22 -6.85
N LEU A 136 12.27 3.96 -6.43
CA LEU A 136 13.32 3.60 -5.48
C LEU A 136 14.70 3.82 -6.10
N PRO A 137 15.67 4.37 -5.34
CA PRO A 137 17.03 4.45 -5.82
C PRO A 137 17.53 3.03 -6.10
N GLN A 138 18.10 2.83 -7.29
CA GLN A 138 18.81 1.59 -7.62
C GLN A 138 19.86 1.38 -6.52
N ARG A 139 19.73 0.30 -5.72
CA ARG A 139 20.75 -0.06 -4.73
C ARG A 139 22.03 -0.30 -5.52
N GLY A 140 22.94 0.68 -5.52
CA GLY A 140 24.31 0.49 -5.96
C GLY A 140 24.86 -0.72 -5.20
N ARG A 141 25.32 -1.72 -5.94
CA ARG A 141 26.08 -2.82 -5.36
C ARG A 141 27.38 -2.31 -4.78
#